data_AF-A0A7W0ZB40-F1
#
_entry.id   AF-A0A7W0ZB40-F1
#
_cell.length_a   1.000
_cell.length_b   1.000
_cell.length_c   1.000
_cell.angle_alpha   90.00
_cell.angle_beta   90.00
_cell.angle_gamma   90.00
#
_symmetry.space_group_name_H-M   'P 1'
#
loop_
_entity.id
_entity.type
_entity.pdbx_description
1 polymer ?
#
loop_
_entity_poly.entity_id
_entity_poly.type
_entity_poly.pdbx_seq_one_letter_code
_entity_poly.pdbx_strand_id
1 'polypeptide(L)'
;MTPRLLLGSRRFVLGSLFLLGVLAAAVFAAVAAGDPFGTSETILGEPTSAHPFGTDELGRDVLTRVLNGAATTLKVAILPPLVAAAVGTAVGLSAGYFGGLLDEILLKLMELTLVVPRFLIALVAAAFFGGHLWLVGVVLAATFWPSTGRLVRAEAISLREREFVEASRSTGAGSVWIITRHLLVLVTPVVAVNTSFQ
;
A
#
# COMPACT_ATOMS: atom_id res chain seq x y z
N MET A 1 19.17 -15.66 0.79
CA MET A 1 19.03 -15.16 2.18
C MET A 1 18.23 -16.18 2.97
N THR A 2 18.82 -16.84 3.96
CA THR A 2 18.17 -17.90 4.75
C THR A 2 17.29 -17.29 5.85
N PRO A 3 16.04 -17.75 6.05
CA PRO A 3 15.09 -17.18 7.03
C PRO A 3 15.59 -17.22 8.48
N ARG A 4 16.58 -18.06 8.79
CA ARG A 4 17.21 -18.16 10.11
C ARG A 4 18.00 -16.91 10.53
N LEU A 5 18.50 -16.11 9.59
CA LEU A 5 19.26 -14.88 9.91
C LEU A 5 18.35 -13.69 10.28
N LEU A 6 17.10 -13.66 9.81
CA LEU A 6 16.15 -12.58 10.12
C LEU A 6 15.57 -12.70 11.54
N LEU A 7 15.25 -13.93 11.96
CA LEU A 7 14.73 -14.24 13.30
C LEU A 7 15.75 -14.01 14.43
N GLY A 8 17.05 -13.88 14.10
CA GLY A 8 18.09 -13.53 15.08
C GLY A 8 18.13 -12.05 15.48
N SER A 9 17.45 -11.18 14.72
CA SER A 9 17.47 -9.74 15.00
C SER A 9 16.26 -9.33 15.86
N ARG A 10 16.54 -8.82 17.07
CA ARG A 10 15.52 -8.40 18.05
C ARG A 10 14.52 -7.38 17.47
N ARG A 11 14.98 -6.53 16.54
CA ARG A 11 14.17 -5.53 15.83
C ARG A 11 13.16 -6.15 14.87
N PHE A 12 13.57 -7.18 14.11
CA PHE A 12 12.68 -7.88 13.18
C PHE A 12 11.60 -8.65 13.94
N VAL A 13 11.96 -9.32 15.04
CA VAL A 13 11.01 -10.05 15.88
C VAL A 13 9.99 -9.09 16.51
N LEU A 14 10.45 -7.98 17.10
CA LEU A 14 9.55 -6.98 17.69
C LEU A 14 8.63 -6.35 16.64
N GLY A 15 9.16 -5.99 15.47
CA GLY A 15 8.35 -5.47 14.37
C GLY A 15 7.30 -6.48 13.88
N SER A 16 7.69 -7.74 13.70
CA SER A 16 6.78 -8.81 13.28
C SER A 16 5.69 -9.08 14.31
N LEU A 17 6.03 -9.06 15.61
CA LEU A 17 5.08 -9.27 16.70
C LEU A 17 4.05 -8.13 16.77
N PHE A 18 4.51 -6.89 16.61
CA PHE A 18 3.64 -5.71 16.55
C PHE A 18 2.68 -5.80 15.36
N LEU A 19 3.19 -6.12 14.16
CA LEU A 19 2.39 -6.27 12.94
C LEU A 19 1.36 -7.40 13.07
N LEU A 20 1.75 -8.55 13.64
CA LEU A 20 0.84 -9.64 13.95
C LEU A 20 -0.22 -9.23 14.98
N GLY A 21 0.14 -8.45 16.00
CA GLY A 21 -0.81 -7.92 16.98
C GLY A 21 -1.85 -7.00 16.34
N VAL A 22 -1.42 -6.10 15.45
CA VAL A 22 -2.32 -5.20 14.70
C VAL A 22 -3.25 -6.00 13.78
N LEU A 23 -2.72 -6.99 13.05
CA LEU A 23 -3.52 -7.86 12.19
C LEU A 23 -4.51 -8.70 13.00
N ALA A 24 -4.10 -9.26 14.13
CA ALA A 24 -4.97 -10.04 15.01
C ALA A 24 -6.09 -9.17 15.60
N ALA A 25 -5.78 -7.95 16.04
CA ALA A 25 -6.78 -6.99 16.53
C ALA A 25 -7.77 -6.61 15.43
N ALA A 26 -7.31 -6.44 14.19
CA ALA A 26 -8.18 -6.13 13.06
C ALA A 26 -9.06 -7.30 12.62
N VAL A 27 -8.54 -8.53 12.65
CA VAL A 27 -9.33 -9.75 12.38
C VAL A 27 -10.36 -9.95 13.49
N PHE A 28 -9.95 -9.77 14.75
CA PHE A 28 -10.87 -9.81 15.89
C PHE A 28 -11.97 -8.75 15.72
N ALA A 29 -11.61 -7.52 15.36
CA ALA A 29 -12.57 -6.46 15.07
C ALA A 29 -13.52 -6.80 13.91
N ALA A 30 -13.03 -7.44 12.86
CA ALA A 30 -13.85 -7.83 11.70
C ALA A 30 -14.83 -8.98 12.01
N VAL A 31 -14.48 -9.87 12.95
CA VAL A 31 -15.29 -11.04 13.32
C VAL A 31 -16.23 -10.74 14.49
N ALA A 32 -15.81 -9.91 15.44
CA ALA A 32 -16.59 -9.54 16.62
C ALA A 32 -17.48 -8.30 16.41
N ALA A 33 -17.34 -7.61 15.28
CA ALA A 33 -18.15 -6.44 14.94
C ALA A 33 -19.62 -6.83 14.74
N GLY A 34 -20.50 -6.34 15.63
CA GLY A 34 -21.93 -6.26 15.38
C GLY A 34 -22.27 -5.23 14.29
N ASP A 35 -23.58 -5.00 14.07
CA ASP A 35 -24.06 -4.00 13.11
C ASP A 35 -23.64 -2.57 13.54
N PRO A 36 -22.78 -1.87 12.77
CA PRO A 36 -22.33 -0.52 13.11
C PRO A 36 -23.43 0.54 13.00
N PHE A 37 -24.55 0.22 12.38
CA PHE A 37 -25.68 1.14 12.22
C PHE A 37 -26.82 0.84 13.19
N GLY A 38 -26.72 -0.24 13.97
CA GLY A 38 -27.67 -0.58 15.02
C GLY A 38 -27.74 0.51 16.08
N THR A 39 -28.96 0.94 16.40
CA THR A 39 -29.24 2.01 17.38
C THR A 39 -29.87 1.43 18.63
N SER A 40 -29.37 1.81 19.80
CA SER A 40 -30.02 1.58 21.10
C SER A 40 -30.93 2.76 21.46
N GLU A 41 -31.74 2.59 22.50
CA GLU A 41 -32.57 3.67 23.06
C GLU A 41 -31.74 4.71 23.84
N THR A 42 -30.52 4.35 24.25
CA THR A 42 -29.63 5.22 25.02
C THR A 42 -28.81 6.10 24.07
N ILE A 43 -29.17 7.38 23.97
CA ILE A 43 -28.44 8.39 23.21
C ILE A 43 -27.41 9.07 24.11
N LEU A 44 -26.17 9.24 23.63
CA LEU A 44 -25.07 9.82 24.41
C LEU A 44 -24.89 9.16 25.79
N GLY A 45 -25.07 7.83 25.82
CA GLY A 45 -24.97 7.03 27.02
C GLY A 45 -23.52 6.86 27.46
N GLU A 46 -23.29 6.95 28.78
CA GLU A 46 -21.99 6.66 29.38
C GLU A 46 -21.58 5.18 29.18
N PRO A 47 -20.28 4.87 29.31
CA PRO A 47 -19.79 3.49 29.27
C PRO A 47 -20.53 2.55 30.22
N THR A 48 -21.07 1.45 29.69
CA THR A 48 -21.76 0.39 30.44
C THR A 48 -21.27 -0.99 30.02
N SER A 49 -21.65 -2.06 30.73
CA SER A 49 -21.31 -3.43 30.34
C SER A 49 -21.88 -3.83 28.98
N ALA A 50 -23.03 -3.25 28.59
CA ALA A 50 -23.63 -3.44 27.28
C ALA A 50 -22.99 -2.58 26.19
N HIS A 51 -22.55 -1.36 26.54
CA HIS A 51 -21.86 -0.42 25.66
C HIS A 51 -20.52 0.02 26.28
N PRO A 52 -19.43 -0.77 26.14
CA PRO A 52 -18.19 -0.52 26.85
C PRO A 52 -17.56 0.85 26.58
N PHE A 53 -17.80 1.42 25.40
CA PHE A 53 -17.33 2.76 25.00
C PHE A 53 -18.46 3.80 24.98
N GLY A 54 -19.64 3.47 25.51
CA GLY A 54 -20.84 4.31 25.44
C GLY A 54 -21.50 4.30 24.06
N THR A 55 -22.45 5.21 23.88
CA THR A 55 -23.20 5.39 22.63
C THR A 55 -23.03 6.80 22.06
N ASP A 56 -23.13 6.93 20.73
CA ASP A 56 -23.01 8.22 20.04
C ASP A 56 -24.33 9.02 20.03
N GLU A 57 -24.32 10.16 19.32
CA GLU A 57 -25.46 11.07 19.16
C GLU A 57 -26.68 10.43 18.48
N LEU A 58 -26.52 9.26 17.85
CA LEU A 58 -27.59 8.50 17.21
C LEU A 58 -27.93 7.22 18.00
N GLY A 59 -27.37 7.06 19.21
CA GLY A 59 -27.56 5.86 20.03
C GLY A 59 -26.80 4.64 19.53
N ARG A 60 -25.78 4.79 18.68
CA ARG A 60 -25.01 3.65 18.17
C ARG A 60 -23.87 3.29 19.10
N ASP A 61 -23.58 2.00 19.23
CA ASP A 61 -22.48 1.49 20.06
C ASP A 61 -21.12 1.94 19.49
N VAL A 62 -20.38 2.74 20.27
CA VAL A 62 -19.11 3.33 19.83
C VAL A 62 -18.03 2.26 19.62
N LEU A 63 -17.98 1.23 20.46
CA LEU A 63 -17.00 0.14 20.33
C LEU A 63 -17.20 -0.60 19.00
N THR A 64 -18.44 -0.94 18.68
CA THR A 64 -18.84 -1.59 17.43
C THR A 64 -18.45 -0.74 16.22
N ARG A 65 -18.68 0.58 16.30
CA ARG A 65 -18.26 1.51 15.24
C ARG A 65 -16.74 1.58 15.10
N VAL A 66 -16.00 1.59 16.21
CA VAL A 66 -14.53 1.59 16.20
C VAL A 66 -13.99 0.30 15.57
N LEU A 67 -14.54 -0.86 15.94
CA LEU A 67 -14.12 -2.16 15.38
C LEU A 67 -14.40 -2.24 13.86
N ASN A 68 -15.60 -1.84 13.43
CA ASN A 68 -15.95 -1.77 12.01
C ASN A 68 -15.09 -0.77 11.24
N GLY A 69 -14.82 0.40 11.84
CA GLY A 69 -13.93 1.42 11.28
C GLY A 69 -12.50 0.93 11.14
N ALA A 70 -11.97 0.23 12.15
CA ALA A 70 -10.62 -0.35 12.12
C ALA A 70 -10.47 -1.39 11.00
N ALA A 71 -11.43 -2.31 10.86
CA ALA A 71 -11.42 -3.31 9.78
C ALA A 71 -11.45 -2.65 8.39
N THR A 72 -12.23 -1.58 8.25
CA THR A 72 -12.34 -0.80 7.01
C THR A 72 -11.04 -0.05 6.68
N THR A 73 -10.47 0.66 7.66
CA THR A 73 -9.20 1.39 7.52
C THR A 73 -8.06 0.44 7.14
N LEU A 74 -8.01 -0.75 7.73
CA LEU A 74 -6.95 -1.71 7.42
C LEU A 74 -6.98 -2.15 5.95
N LYS A 75 -8.16 -2.38 5.38
CA LYS A 75 -8.31 -2.75 3.95
C LYS A 75 -7.77 -1.65 3.03
N VAL A 76 -8.09 -0.39 3.35
CA VAL A 76 -7.67 0.78 2.57
C VAL A 76 -6.20 1.15 2.80
N ALA A 77 -5.63 0.80 3.96
CA ALA A 77 -4.22 1.03 4.25
C ALA A 77 -3.30 -0.02 3.59
N ILE A 78 -3.78 -1.24 3.36
CA ILE A 78 -2.93 -2.33 2.85
C ILE A 78 -3.04 -2.47 1.32
N LEU A 79 -4.25 -2.58 0.77
CA LEU A 79 -4.42 -2.96 -0.63
C LEU A 79 -3.92 -1.90 -1.63
N PRO A 80 -4.32 -0.62 -1.51
CA PRO A 80 -3.91 0.40 -2.48
C PRO A 80 -2.40 0.62 -2.57
N PRO A 81 -1.64 0.73 -1.45
CA PRO A 81 -0.18 0.85 -1.53
C PRO A 81 0.49 -0.37 -2.16
N LEU A 82 0.00 -1.58 -1.92
CA LEU A 82 0.54 -2.79 -2.56
C LEU A 82 0.30 -2.80 -4.07
N VAL A 83 -0.89 -2.41 -4.52
CA VAL A 83 -1.20 -2.28 -5.96
C VAL A 83 -0.34 -1.18 -6.57
N ALA A 84 -0.25 -0.02 -5.91
CA ALA A 84 0.59 1.10 -6.34
C ALA A 84 2.07 0.70 -6.43
N ALA A 85 2.57 -0.07 -5.47
CA ALA A 85 3.94 -0.57 -5.47
C ALA A 85 4.18 -1.55 -6.62
N ALA A 86 3.23 -2.45 -6.89
CA ALA A 86 3.34 -3.40 -8.01
C ALA A 86 3.36 -2.67 -9.37
N VAL A 87 2.40 -1.76 -9.58
CA VAL A 87 2.32 -0.96 -10.82
C VAL A 87 3.54 -0.06 -10.95
N GLY A 88 3.89 0.69 -9.91
CA GLY A 88 5.06 1.57 -9.87
C GLY A 88 6.35 0.81 -10.13
N THR A 89 6.52 -0.38 -9.55
CA THR A 89 7.72 -1.21 -9.79
C THR A 89 7.79 -1.67 -11.25
N ALA A 90 6.69 -2.16 -11.81
CA ALA A 90 6.65 -2.58 -13.21
C ALA A 90 7.00 -1.39 -14.15
N VAL A 91 6.33 -0.25 -13.97
CA VAL A 91 6.55 0.94 -14.80
C VAL A 91 7.96 1.50 -14.62
N GLY A 92 8.45 1.59 -13.38
CA GLY A 92 9.78 2.10 -13.05
C GLY A 92 10.90 1.23 -13.61
N LEU A 93 10.78 -0.10 -13.51
CA LEU A 93 11.73 -1.04 -14.11
C LEU A 93 11.73 -0.92 -15.63
N SER A 94 10.56 -0.82 -16.27
CA SER A 94 10.48 -0.64 -17.71
C SER A 94 11.10 0.69 -18.17
N ALA A 95 10.75 1.80 -17.53
CA ALA A 95 11.30 3.12 -17.85
C ALA A 95 12.83 3.13 -17.67
N GLY A 96 13.31 2.70 -16.50
CA GLY A 96 14.73 2.77 -16.18
C GLY A 96 15.58 1.77 -16.98
N TYR A 97 15.09 0.56 -17.25
CA TYR A 97 15.86 -0.47 -17.98
C TYR A 97 15.95 -0.22 -19.48
N PHE A 98 14.85 0.17 -20.14
CA PHE A 98 14.85 0.38 -21.59
C PHE A 98 15.36 1.78 -21.95
N GLY A 99 15.03 2.82 -21.18
CA GLY A 99 15.40 4.20 -21.50
C GLY A 99 14.69 4.74 -22.75
N GLY A 100 15.24 5.82 -23.32
CA GLY A 100 14.77 6.40 -24.58
C GLY A 100 13.33 6.93 -24.52
N LEU A 101 12.57 6.74 -25.60
CA LEU A 101 11.20 7.26 -25.73
C LEU A 101 10.24 6.65 -24.70
N LEU A 102 10.40 5.36 -24.37
CA LEU A 102 9.55 4.70 -23.36
C LEU A 102 9.71 5.37 -22.00
N ASP A 103 10.95 5.67 -21.63
CA ASP A 103 11.28 6.35 -20.39
C ASP A 103 10.69 7.77 -20.34
N GLU A 104 10.83 8.53 -21.42
CA GLU A 104 10.27 9.89 -21.51
C GLU A 104 8.75 9.92 -21.36
N ILE A 105 8.03 9.01 -22.04
CA ILE A 105 6.56 8.90 -21.95
C ILE A 105 6.13 8.51 -20.53
N LEU A 106 6.77 7.49 -19.95
CA LEU A 106 6.41 7.01 -18.62
C LEU A 106 6.72 8.05 -17.53
N LEU A 107 7.85 8.76 -17.67
CA LEU A 107 8.19 9.86 -16.77
C LEU A 107 7.14 10.98 -16.84
N LYS A 108 6.71 11.37 -18.06
CA LYS A 108 5.62 12.34 -18.23
C LYS A 108 4.32 11.88 -17.58
N LEU A 109 3.94 10.61 -17.74
CA LEU A 109 2.75 10.05 -17.12
C LEU A 109 2.81 10.11 -15.58
N MET A 110 3.97 9.82 -15.00
CA MET A 110 4.22 9.96 -13.56
C MET A 110 4.08 11.42 -13.11
N GLU A 111 4.69 12.36 -13.84
CA GLU A 111 4.62 13.79 -13.55
C GLU A 111 3.17 14.31 -13.59
N LEU A 112 2.41 13.99 -14.65
CA LEU A 112 1.01 14.40 -14.79
C LEU A 112 0.14 13.91 -13.63
N THR A 113 0.37 12.69 -13.15
CA THR A 113 -0.39 12.13 -12.02
C THR A 113 -0.08 12.86 -10.71
N LEU A 114 1.16 13.31 -10.52
CA LEU A 114 1.59 14.01 -9.30
C LEU A 114 1.16 15.49 -9.26
N VAL A 115 0.84 16.09 -10.39
CA VAL A 115 0.38 17.48 -10.47
C VAL A 115 -0.97 17.66 -9.78
N VAL A 116 -1.86 16.67 -9.87
CA VAL A 116 -3.21 16.76 -9.30
C VAL A 116 -3.20 16.34 -7.83
N PRO A 117 -3.65 17.20 -6.89
CA PRO A 117 -3.74 16.81 -5.49
C PRO A 117 -4.67 15.60 -5.29
N ARG A 118 -4.13 14.55 -4.66
CA ARG A 118 -4.82 13.26 -4.49
C ARG A 118 -6.15 13.37 -3.76
N PHE A 119 -6.20 14.22 -2.73
CA PHE A 119 -7.44 14.45 -1.97
C PHE A 119 -8.53 15.11 -2.82
N LEU A 120 -8.17 15.92 -3.82
CA LEU A 120 -9.14 16.50 -4.76
C LEU A 120 -9.72 15.40 -5.67
N ILE A 121 -8.89 14.49 -6.18
CA ILE A 121 -9.36 13.34 -6.96
C ILE A 121 -10.32 12.49 -6.11
N ALA A 122 -9.96 12.22 -4.86
CA ALA A 122 -10.79 11.46 -3.93
C ALA A 122 -12.12 12.16 -3.63
N LEU A 123 -12.10 13.48 -3.42
CA LEU A 123 -13.29 14.28 -3.16
C LEU A 123 -14.24 14.30 -4.36
N VAL A 124 -13.71 14.54 -5.56
CA VAL A 124 -14.50 14.52 -6.80
C VAL A 124 -15.07 13.11 -7.03
N ALA A 125 -14.25 12.07 -6.86
CA ALA A 125 -14.73 10.69 -7.00
C ALA A 125 -15.88 10.39 -6.01
N ALA A 126 -15.75 10.80 -4.75
CA ALA A 126 -16.79 10.61 -3.74
C ALA A 126 -18.08 11.39 -4.07
N ALA A 127 -17.95 12.59 -4.65
CA ALA A 127 -19.09 13.42 -5.02
C ALA A 127 -19.89 12.83 -6.21
N PHE A 128 -19.21 12.29 -7.22
CA PHE A 128 -19.86 11.76 -8.43
C PHE A 128 -20.30 10.31 -8.31
N PHE A 129 -19.47 9.47 -7.71
CA PHE A 129 -19.67 8.02 -7.66
C PHE A 129 -20.15 7.54 -6.28
N GLY A 130 -20.38 8.46 -5.35
CA GLY A 130 -20.75 8.15 -3.97
C GLY A 130 -19.55 7.75 -3.10
N GLY A 131 -19.79 7.68 -1.79
CA GLY A 131 -18.77 7.34 -0.79
C GLY A 131 -18.44 5.84 -0.70
N HIS A 132 -18.36 5.10 -1.82
CA HIS A 132 -18.02 3.68 -1.75
C HIS A 132 -16.53 3.48 -1.43
N LEU A 133 -16.24 2.63 -0.44
CA LEU A 133 -14.89 2.33 0.01
C LEU A 133 -13.95 1.87 -1.13
N TRP A 134 -14.50 1.14 -2.10
CA TRP A 134 -13.72 0.62 -3.22
C TRP A 134 -13.16 1.75 -4.11
N LEU A 135 -13.93 2.84 -4.30
CA LEU A 135 -13.51 3.99 -5.10
C LEU A 135 -12.33 4.71 -4.45
N VAL A 136 -12.38 4.88 -3.13
CA VAL A 136 -11.26 5.44 -2.37
C VAL A 136 -10.01 4.59 -2.58
N GLY A 137 -10.14 3.27 -2.46
CA GLY A 137 -9.03 2.36 -2.71
C GLY A 137 -8.44 2.48 -4.12
N VAL A 138 -9.28 2.62 -5.14
CA VAL A 138 -8.82 2.78 -6.53
C VAL A 138 -8.16 4.12 -6.78
N VAL A 139 -8.72 5.22 -6.26
CA VAL A 139 -8.10 6.55 -6.37
C VAL A 139 -6.73 6.55 -5.70
N LEU A 140 -6.60 5.95 -4.52
CA LEU A 140 -5.32 5.83 -3.83
C LEU A 140 -4.33 5.02 -4.68
N ALA A 141 -4.70 3.83 -5.15
CA ALA A 141 -3.81 3.02 -5.99
C ALA A 141 -3.36 3.73 -7.27
N ALA A 142 -4.29 4.42 -7.94
CA ALA A 142 -4.05 5.16 -9.17
C ALA A 142 -3.19 6.41 -8.99
N THR A 143 -3.05 6.91 -7.76
CA THR A 143 -2.30 8.15 -7.49
C THR A 143 -1.02 7.93 -6.69
N PHE A 144 -0.86 6.79 -6.03
CA PHE A 144 0.35 6.44 -5.28
C PHE A 144 1.47 5.85 -6.14
N TRP A 145 1.13 5.13 -7.21
CA TRP A 145 2.11 4.41 -8.04
C TRP A 145 3.26 5.26 -8.62
N PRO A 146 3.10 6.57 -8.97
CA PRO A 146 4.19 7.35 -9.54
C PRO A 146 5.35 7.55 -8.57
N SER A 147 5.08 7.61 -7.26
CA SER A 147 6.12 7.75 -6.24
C SER A 147 7.04 6.54 -6.23
N THR A 148 6.47 5.33 -6.21
CA THR A 148 7.24 4.09 -6.31
C THR A 148 7.90 3.95 -7.68
N GLY A 149 7.21 4.33 -8.76
CA GLY A 149 7.75 4.29 -10.12
C GLY A 149 9.00 5.13 -10.31
N ARG A 150 9.02 6.36 -9.80
CA ARG A 150 10.21 7.24 -9.86
C ARG A 150 11.39 6.68 -9.08
N LEU A 151 11.12 6.13 -7.89
CA LEU A 151 12.15 5.52 -7.06
C LEU A 151 12.77 4.30 -7.75
N VAL A 152 11.93 3.37 -8.21
CA VAL A 152 12.38 2.15 -8.91
C VAL A 152 13.07 2.47 -10.22
N ARG A 153 12.61 3.50 -10.95
CA ARG A 153 13.27 3.99 -12.17
C ARG A 153 14.70 4.45 -11.88
N ALA A 154 14.91 5.26 -10.84
CA ALA A 154 16.23 5.74 -10.46
C ALA A 154 17.18 4.58 -10.14
N GLU A 155 16.71 3.59 -9.37
CA GLU A 155 17.45 2.37 -9.09
C GLU A 155 17.73 1.55 -10.35
N ALA A 156 16.74 1.39 -11.24
CA ALA A 156 16.89 0.63 -12.48
C ALA A 156 17.94 1.25 -13.42
N ILE A 157 18.03 2.59 -13.49
CA ILE A 157 19.08 3.30 -14.23
C ILE A 157 20.46 3.01 -13.63
N SER A 158 20.61 3.02 -12.30
CA SER A 158 21.88 2.67 -11.67
C SER A 158 22.24 1.19 -11.87
N LEU A 159 21.26 0.30 -11.79
CA LEU A 159 21.48 -1.14 -11.86
C LEU A 159 21.80 -1.62 -13.29
N ARG A 160 21.19 -1.02 -14.32
CA ARG A 160 21.42 -1.44 -15.73
C ARG A 160 22.85 -1.20 -16.22
N GLU A 161 23.58 -0.30 -15.57
CA GLU A 161 24.97 0.06 -15.92
C GLU A 161 26.01 -0.79 -15.18
N ARG A 162 25.58 -1.74 -14.34
CA ARG A 162 26.51 -2.60 -13.58
C ARG A 162 27.04 -3.76 -14.41
N GLU A 163 28.28 -4.16 -14.14
CA GLU A 163 29.01 -5.23 -14.84
C GLU A 163 28.25 -6.57 -14.92
N PHE A 164 27.48 -6.93 -13.87
CA PHE A 164 26.72 -8.19 -13.89
C PHE A 164 25.61 -8.19 -14.96
N VAL A 165 25.06 -7.01 -15.31
CA VAL A 165 24.06 -6.87 -16.37
C VAL A 165 24.73 -7.06 -17.72
N GLU A 166 25.90 -6.49 -17.92
CA GLU A 166 26.69 -6.65 -19.14
C GLU A 166 27.13 -8.10 -19.34
N ALA A 167 27.64 -8.75 -18.29
CA ALA A 167 27.98 -10.17 -18.30
C ALA A 167 26.77 -11.09 -18.57
N SER A 168 25.59 -10.72 -18.05
CA SER A 168 24.35 -11.46 -18.35
C SER A 168 23.94 -11.29 -19.82
N ARG A 169 24.12 -10.10 -20.40
CA ARG A 169 23.82 -9.86 -21.81
C ARG A 169 24.80 -10.59 -22.74
N SER A 170 26.09 -10.61 -22.41
CA SER A 170 27.11 -11.31 -23.23
C SER A 170 26.92 -12.83 -23.25
N THR A 171 26.29 -13.39 -22.22
CA THR A 171 25.88 -14.80 -22.16
C THR A 171 24.54 -15.09 -22.83
N GLY A 172 23.91 -14.08 -23.47
CA GLY A 172 22.68 -14.22 -24.24
C GLY A 172 21.39 -14.08 -23.44
N ALA A 173 21.43 -13.57 -22.20
CA ALA A 173 20.22 -13.39 -21.41
C ALA A 173 19.32 -12.28 -21.99
N GLY A 174 18.04 -12.60 -22.18
CA GLY A 174 17.04 -11.64 -22.63
C GLY A 174 16.70 -10.58 -21.58
N SER A 175 16.20 -9.42 -22.03
CA SER A 175 15.84 -8.29 -21.16
C SER A 175 14.85 -8.65 -20.05
N VAL A 176 13.81 -9.44 -20.37
CA VAL A 176 12.80 -9.87 -19.38
C VAL A 176 13.43 -10.74 -18.29
N TRP A 177 14.37 -11.60 -18.66
CA TRP A 177 15.09 -12.44 -17.71
C TRP A 177 15.93 -11.57 -16.76
N ILE A 178 16.67 -10.61 -17.31
CA ILE A 178 17.49 -9.67 -16.52
C ILE A 178 16.63 -8.85 -15.56
N ILE A 179 15.50 -8.32 -16.04
CA ILE A 179 14.58 -7.51 -15.23
C ILE A 179 14.02 -8.35 -14.06
N THR A 180 13.47 -9.53 -14.36
CA THR A 180 12.76 -10.33 -13.35
C THR A 180 13.69 -11.07 -12.38
N ARG A 181 14.86 -11.53 -12.84
CA ARG A 181 15.81 -12.28 -12.00
C ARG A 181 16.83 -11.42 -11.28
N HIS A 182 17.24 -10.28 -11.85
CA HIS A 182 18.23 -9.40 -11.23
C HIS A 182 17.60 -8.13 -10.69
N LEU A 183 17.06 -7.27 -11.56
CA LEU A 183 16.64 -5.92 -11.14
C LEU A 183 15.49 -5.96 -10.13
N LEU A 184 14.44 -6.73 -10.40
CA LEU A 184 13.27 -6.84 -9.52
C LEU A 184 13.68 -7.27 -8.10
N VAL A 185 14.57 -8.26 -8.00
CA VAL A 185 15.07 -8.75 -6.71
C VAL A 185 15.88 -7.68 -5.99
N LEU A 186 16.72 -6.93 -6.71
CA LEU A 186 17.56 -5.88 -6.15
C LEU A 186 16.77 -4.65 -5.68
N VAL A 187 15.68 -4.28 -6.35
CA VAL A 187 14.83 -3.14 -5.95
C VAL A 187 13.81 -3.50 -4.86
N THR A 188 13.52 -4.79 -4.66
CA THR A 188 12.50 -5.26 -3.68
C THR A 188 12.67 -4.64 -2.27
N PRO A 189 13.87 -4.56 -1.67
CA PRO A 189 14.04 -3.96 -0.35
C PRO A 189 13.66 -2.46 -0.32
N VAL A 190 14.05 -1.71 -1.36
CA VAL A 190 13.76 -0.28 -1.48
C VAL A 190 12.26 -0.05 -1.67
N VAL A 191 11.62 -0.88 -2.50
CA VAL A 191 10.15 -0.86 -2.69
C VAL A 191 9.42 -1.17 -1.39
N ALA A 192 9.86 -2.18 -0.63
CA ALA A 192 9.22 -2.56 0.64
C ALA A 192 9.26 -1.41 1.66
N VAL A 193 10.41 -0.74 1.78
CA VAL A 193 10.55 0.43 2.65
C VAL A 193 9.67 1.58 2.17
N ASN A 194 9.70 1.91 0.88
CA ASN A 194 8.89 2.99 0.32
C ASN A 194 7.38 2.75 0.49
N THR A 195 6.92 1.53 0.26
CA THR A 195 5.51 1.14 0.41
C THR A 195 5.03 1.27 1.86
N SER A 196 5.93 1.10 2.83
CA SER A 196 5.61 1.24 4.26
C SER A 196 5.35 2.69 4.69
N PHE A 197 5.75 3.68 3.87
CA PHE A 197 5.57 5.11 4.15
C PHE A 197 4.41 5.75 3.36
N GLN A 198 3.73 4.99 2.49
CA GLN A 198 2.61 5.48 1.68
C GLN A 198 1.28 5.23 2.37
#